data_AF-A0A745W693-F1
#
_entry.id   AF-A0A745W693-F1
#
_cell.length_a   1.000
_cell.length_b   1.000
_cell.length_c   1.000
_cell.angle_alpha   90.00
_cell.angle_beta   90.00
_cell.angle_gamma   90.00
#
_symmetry.space_group_name_H-M   'P 1'
#
loop_
_entity.id
_entity.type
_entity.pdbx_description
1 polymer ?
#
loop_
_entity_poly.entity_id
_entity_poly.type
_entity_poly.pdbx_seq_one_letter_code
_entity_poly.pdbx_strand_id
1 'polypeptide(L)'
;ACTVKESMDNQIHYIQKIMAERAGSQPVMMYINIDTIHYPNHFYVEGAAPGDTVETHAAALRYIDARIDGLLNIFRQTGGETFVIVCSDHGTCYGEDGKYFHSFNHPIVNTVPYMHFLLSCNH
;
A
#
# COMPACT_ATOMS: atom_id res chain seq x y z
N ALA A 1 4.08 12.98 -2.96
CA ALA A 1 4.46 13.06 -1.53
C ALA A 1 3.18 13.11 -0.71
N CYS A 2 2.99 12.18 0.21
CA CYS A 2 1.80 12.12 1.07
C CYS A 2 2.17 12.62 2.47
N THR A 3 1.48 13.64 2.95
CA THR A 3 1.72 14.23 4.28
C THR A 3 0.70 13.79 5.31
N VAL A 4 -0.11 12.77 4.99
CA VAL A 4 -1.16 12.24 5.85
C VAL A 4 -0.70 10.87 6.36
N LYS A 5 -0.33 10.79 7.64
CA LYS A 5 0.18 9.56 8.25
C LYS A 5 -0.84 8.42 8.23
N GLU A 6 -2.11 8.76 8.31
CA GLU A 6 -3.24 7.83 8.33
C GLU A 6 -3.82 7.56 6.93
N SER A 7 -3.06 7.78 5.85
CA SER A 7 -3.58 7.68 4.47
C SER A 7 -4.21 6.32 4.16
N MET A 8 -3.56 5.22 4.56
CA MET A 8 -4.08 3.86 4.37
C MET A 8 -5.37 3.64 5.16
N ASP A 9 -5.45 4.12 6.40
CA ASP A 9 -6.66 4.01 7.23
C ASP A 9 -7.84 4.76 6.57
N ASN A 10 -7.57 5.97 6.06
CA ASN A 10 -8.56 6.77 5.33
C ASN A 10 -9.03 6.08 4.04
N GLN A 11 -8.10 5.46 3.29
CA GLN A 11 -8.42 4.70 2.09
C GLN A 11 -9.30 3.49 2.44
N ILE A 12 -8.95 2.70 3.47
CA ILE A 12 -9.73 1.56 3.93
C ILE A 12 -11.13 1.99 4.33
N HIS A 13 -11.26 3.05 5.14
CA HIS A 13 -12.56 3.58 5.56
C HIS A 13 -13.43 3.98 4.37
N TYR A 14 -12.84 4.65 3.37
CA TYR A 14 -13.56 5.07 2.18
C TYR A 14 -13.97 3.88 1.29
N ILE A 15 -13.11 2.86 1.16
CA ILE A 15 -13.40 1.63 0.44
C ILE A 15 -14.55 0.88 1.11
N GLN A 16 -14.55 0.74 2.43
CA GLN A 16 -15.66 0.13 3.19
C GLN A 16 -17.00 0.80 2.86
N LYS A 17 -17.03 2.14 2.87
CA LYS A 17 -18.23 2.91 2.53
C LYS A 17 -18.69 2.62 1.09
N ILE A 18 -17.80 2.70 0.10
CA ILE A 18 -18.15 2.45 -1.30
C ILE A 18 -18.67 1.02 -1.51
N MET A 19 -18.01 0.04 -0.88
CA MET A 19 -18.40 -1.37 -1.03
C MET A 19 -19.76 -1.65 -0.39
N ALA A 20 -20.08 -1.03 0.75
CA ALA A 20 -21.39 -1.13 1.38
C ALA A 20 -22.50 -0.52 0.50
N GLU A 21 -22.27 0.65 -0.10
CA GLU A 21 -23.21 1.30 -1.02
C GLU A 21 -23.45 0.49 -2.31
N ARG A 22 -22.48 -0.36 -2.68
CA ARG A 22 -22.52 -1.22 -3.87
C ARG A 22 -22.95 -2.66 -3.57
N ALA A 23 -23.35 -2.99 -2.35
CA ALA A 23 -23.77 -4.35 -2.00
C ALA A 23 -24.91 -4.85 -2.90
N GLY A 24 -24.77 -6.05 -3.47
CA GLY A 24 -25.74 -6.62 -4.41
C GLY A 24 -25.71 -6.03 -5.83
N SER A 25 -24.71 -5.19 -6.14
CA SER A 25 -24.48 -4.67 -7.50
C SER A 25 -23.60 -5.61 -8.35
N GLN A 26 -23.12 -5.09 -9.47
CA GLN A 26 -22.27 -5.80 -10.43
C GLN A 26 -20.85 -5.99 -9.86
N PRO A 27 -20.04 -6.92 -10.40
CA PRO A 27 -18.65 -7.09 -9.97
C PRO A 27 -17.88 -5.76 -10.01
N VAL A 28 -17.08 -5.50 -8.97
CA VAL A 28 -16.30 -4.27 -8.83
C VAL A 28 -14.87 -4.51 -9.29
N MET A 29 -14.38 -3.68 -10.21
CA MET A 29 -12.95 -3.49 -10.44
C MET A 29 -12.49 -2.28 -9.63
N MET A 30 -11.48 -2.46 -8.78
CA MET A 30 -10.92 -1.39 -7.97
C MET A 30 -9.39 -1.34 -8.11
N TYR A 31 -8.88 -0.12 -8.34
CA TYR A 31 -7.46 0.18 -8.26
C TYR A 31 -7.19 0.99 -6.99
N ILE A 32 -6.23 0.55 -6.18
CA ILE A 32 -5.88 1.19 -4.92
C ILE A 32 -4.41 1.59 -4.99
N ASN A 33 -4.14 2.89 -4.91
CA ASN A 33 -2.78 3.43 -4.88
C ASN A 33 -2.36 3.68 -3.42
N ILE A 34 -1.58 2.77 -2.84
CA ILE A 34 -1.08 2.90 -1.47
C ILE A 34 0.17 3.79 -1.49
N ASP A 35 0.05 4.99 -0.93
CA ASP A 35 1.10 6.02 -0.98
C ASP A 35 2.02 6.05 0.25
N THR A 36 1.75 5.23 1.26
CA THR A 36 2.38 5.28 2.59
C THR A 36 3.92 5.20 2.56
N ILE A 37 4.50 4.41 1.66
CA ILE A 37 5.97 4.27 1.55
C ILE A 37 6.61 5.41 0.77
N HIS A 38 5.83 6.18 0.01
CA HIS A 38 6.32 7.34 -0.72
C HIS A 38 6.55 8.48 0.27
N TYR A 39 7.74 9.08 0.20
CA TYR A 39 8.18 10.14 1.09
C TYR A 39 7.15 11.29 1.26
N PRO A 40 7.11 11.95 2.44
CA PRO A 40 7.87 11.61 3.64
C PRO A 40 7.37 10.33 4.35
N ASN A 41 8.27 9.56 4.95
CA ASN A 41 7.95 8.38 5.77
C ASN A 41 8.60 8.41 7.18
N HIS A 42 9.43 9.41 7.51
CA HIS A 42 9.99 9.59 8.85
C HIS A 42 8.95 9.66 9.98
N PHE A 43 7.74 10.16 9.71
CA PHE A 43 6.68 10.27 10.72
C PHE A 43 6.10 8.90 11.18
N TYR A 44 6.49 7.78 10.55
CA TYR A 44 6.17 6.43 11.06
C TYR A 44 7.11 5.97 12.18
N VAL A 45 8.16 6.73 12.50
CA VAL A 45 9.04 6.50 13.63
C VAL A 45 8.87 7.65 14.63
N GLU A 46 8.52 7.31 15.87
CA GLU A 46 8.34 8.29 16.95
C GLU A 46 9.65 9.06 17.20
N GLY A 47 9.59 10.39 17.19
CA GLY A 47 10.74 11.26 17.47
C GLY A 47 11.80 11.31 16.37
N ALA A 48 11.57 10.71 15.20
CA ALA A 48 12.49 10.82 14.07
C ALA A 48 12.58 12.27 13.56
N ALA A 49 13.81 12.72 13.27
CA ALA A 49 14.04 13.99 12.61
C ALA A 49 13.54 13.94 11.14
N PRO A 50 13.24 15.10 10.52
CA PRO A 50 12.94 15.15 9.09
C PRO A 50 14.06 14.53 8.26
N GLY A 51 13.69 13.56 7.41
CA GLY A 51 14.63 12.83 6.56
C GLY A 51 14.33 11.34 6.59
N ASP A 52 13.96 10.81 5.43
CA ASP A 52 13.59 9.42 5.31
C ASP A 52 14.84 8.53 5.23
N THR A 53 14.79 7.39 5.91
CA THR A 53 15.84 6.38 5.99
C THR A 53 15.27 5.00 5.69
N VAL A 54 16.14 4.00 5.58
CA VAL A 54 15.72 2.59 5.48
C VAL A 54 14.87 2.18 6.69
N GLU A 55 15.14 2.72 7.87
CA GLU A 55 14.37 2.44 9.09
C GLU A 55 12.95 2.98 9.01
N THR A 56 12.80 4.24 8.58
CA THR A 56 11.48 4.88 8.48
C THR A 56 10.67 4.30 7.33
N HIS A 57 11.32 3.90 6.23
CA HIS A 57 10.71 3.10 5.17
C HIS A 57 10.19 1.75 5.68
N ALA A 58 11.00 1.03 6.48
CA ALA A 58 10.56 -0.24 7.08
C ALA A 58 9.40 -0.04 8.06
N ALA A 59 9.36 1.07 8.81
CA ALA A 59 8.24 1.42 9.67
C ALA A 59 6.95 1.66 8.87
N ALA A 60 7.04 2.39 7.75
CA ALA A 60 5.91 2.58 6.82
C ALA A 60 5.40 1.25 6.24
N LEU A 61 6.31 0.34 5.86
CA LEU A 61 5.93 -1.00 5.39
C LEU A 61 5.17 -1.78 6.46
N ARG A 62 5.64 -1.79 7.72
CA ARG A 62 4.91 -2.44 8.82
C ARG A 62 3.53 -1.83 9.05
N TYR A 63 3.41 -0.51 8.89
CA TYR A 63 2.13 0.17 9.01
C TYR A 63 1.14 -0.29 7.93
N ILE A 64 1.57 -0.45 6.67
CA ILE A 64 0.73 -1.01 5.59
C ILE A 64 0.40 -2.48 5.89
N ASP A 65 1.40 -3.30 6.22
CA ASP A 65 1.27 -4.74 6.42
C ASP A 65 0.19 -5.07 7.46
N ALA A 66 0.17 -4.35 8.59
CA ALA A 66 -0.82 -4.48 9.65
C ALA A 66 -2.28 -4.18 9.19
N ARG A 67 -2.47 -3.60 8.01
CA ARG A 67 -3.77 -3.17 7.45
C ARG A 67 -4.20 -3.97 6.23
N ILE A 68 -3.28 -4.71 5.60
CA ILE A 68 -3.59 -5.49 4.39
C ILE A 68 -4.72 -6.48 4.64
N ASP A 69 -4.71 -7.21 5.76
CA ASP A 69 -5.77 -8.18 6.04
C ASP A 69 -7.14 -7.49 6.24
N GLY A 70 -7.15 -6.32 6.89
CA GLY A 70 -8.36 -5.49 7.02
C GLY A 70 -8.92 -5.06 5.66
N LEU A 71 -8.06 -4.66 4.73
CA LEU A 71 -8.45 -4.35 3.36
C LEU A 71 -9.01 -5.57 2.62
N LEU A 72 -8.30 -6.71 2.66
CA LEU A 72 -8.72 -7.94 1.99
C LEU A 72 -10.06 -8.45 2.56
N ASN A 73 -10.28 -8.33 3.87
CA ASN A 73 -11.53 -8.73 4.52
C ASN A 73 -12.77 -8.00 3.96
N ILE A 74 -12.63 -6.76 3.49
CA ILE A 74 -13.73 -6.02 2.83
C ILE A 74 -14.16 -6.77 1.56
N PHE A 75 -13.20 -7.22 0.77
CA PHE A 75 -13.47 -7.95 -0.47
C PHE A 75 -13.98 -9.37 -0.20
N ARG A 76 -13.52 -10.04 0.87
CA ARG A 76 -14.06 -11.35 1.29
C ARG A 76 -15.56 -11.30 1.59
N GLN A 77 -16.07 -10.16 2.05
CA GLN A 77 -17.49 -9.96 2.39
C GLN A 77 -18.40 -9.72 1.17
N THR A 78 -17.84 -9.60 -0.03
CA THR A 78 -18.64 -9.37 -1.26
C THR A 78 -19.41 -10.61 -1.73
N GLY A 79 -19.06 -11.80 -1.21
CA GLY A 79 -19.69 -13.07 -1.57
C GLY A 79 -19.15 -13.72 -2.86
N GLY A 80 -18.31 -13.03 -3.63
CA GLY A 80 -17.65 -13.56 -4.83
C GLY A 80 -16.14 -13.73 -4.65
N GLU A 81 -15.53 -14.56 -5.50
CA GLU A 81 -14.06 -14.62 -5.59
C GLU A 81 -13.52 -13.31 -6.17
N THR A 82 -12.42 -12.81 -5.59
CA THR A 82 -11.76 -11.57 -6.06
C THR A 82 -10.38 -11.91 -6.59
N PHE A 83 -10.08 -11.52 -7.83
CA PHE A 83 -8.73 -11.59 -8.38
C PHE A 83 -7.93 -10.38 -7.91
N VAL A 84 -6.87 -10.61 -7.14
CA VAL A 84 -6.03 -9.57 -6.53
C VAL A 84 -4.68 -9.53 -7.23
N ILE A 85 -4.22 -8.32 -7.57
CA ILE A 85 -2.83 -8.05 -7.96
C ILE A 85 -2.26 -7.06 -6.93
N VAL A 86 -1.10 -7.39 -6.36
CA VAL A 86 -0.31 -6.52 -5.49
C VAL A 86 1.02 -6.27 -6.17
N CYS A 87 1.32 -5.01 -6.44
CA CYS A 87 2.59 -4.60 -7.00
C CYS A 87 2.95 -3.17 -6.58
N SER A 88 4.18 -2.76 -6.89
CA SER A 88 4.62 -1.38 -6.76
C SER A 88 5.00 -0.83 -8.13
N ASP A 89 4.87 0.49 -8.30
CA ASP A 89 5.24 1.23 -9.49
C ASP A 89 6.76 1.40 -9.64
N HIS A 90 7.49 1.52 -8.52
CA HIS A 90 8.95 1.57 -8.48
C HIS A 90 9.50 1.27 -7.08
N GLY A 91 10.78 0.93 -7.00
CA GLY A 91 11.55 0.95 -5.74
C GLY A 91 12.17 2.32 -5.45
N THR A 92 12.87 2.46 -4.32
CA THR A 92 13.48 3.72 -3.88
C THR A 92 14.85 3.44 -3.26
N CYS A 93 15.88 4.16 -3.71
CA CYS A 93 17.20 4.12 -3.09
C CYS A 93 17.27 5.05 -1.87
N TYR A 94 18.01 4.61 -0.84
CA TYR A 94 18.31 5.31 0.41
C TYR A 94 19.81 5.55 0.62
N GLY A 95 20.61 5.41 -0.45
CA GLY A 95 22.06 5.64 -0.45
C GLY A 95 22.85 4.60 -1.24
N GLU A 96 22.19 3.56 -1.79
CA GLU A 96 22.81 2.54 -2.62
C GLU A 96 23.53 3.18 -3.81
N ASP A 97 24.81 2.84 -3.98
CA ASP A 97 25.69 3.42 -5.01
C ASP A 97 25.75 4.97 -5.01
N GLY A 98 25.54 5.59 -3.85
CA GLY A 98 25.46 7.05 -3.72
C GLY A 98 24.20 7.66 -4.36
N LYS A 99 23.18 6.84 -4.63
CA LYS A 99 21.90 7.25 -5.21
C LYS A 99 20.82 7.33 -4.13
N TYR A 100 19.93 8.28 -4.31
CA TYR A 100 18.76 8.50 -3.46
C TYR A 100 17.53 8.63 -4.34
N PHE A 101 16.38 8.24 -3.81
CA PHE A 101 15.08 8.29 -4.50
C PHE A 101 15.00 7.32 -5.69
N HIS A 102 14.28 7.71 -6.72
CA HIS A 102 13.97 6.92 -7.92
C HIS A 102 14.10 7.79 -9.17
N SER A 103 13.56 7.33 -10.31
CA SER A 103 13.61 8.01 -11.63
C SER A 103 14.96 7.92 -12.36
N PHE A 104 15.73 6.86 -12.10
CA PHE A 104 16.95 6.51 -12.84
C PHE A 104 17.06 5.00 -12.98
N ASN A 105 17.80 4.53 -13.98
CA ASN A 105 17.98 3.10 -14.22
C ASN A 105 18.90 2.49 -13.14
N HIS A 106 18.31 1.80 -12.17
CA HIS A 106 19.03 1.14 -11.09
C HIS A 106 18.26 -0.10 -10.61
N PRO A 107 18.93 -1.21 -10.27
CA PRO A 107 18.26 -2.44 -9.84
C PRO A 107 17.27 -2.24 -8.68
N ILE A 108 17.62 -1.43 -7.67
CA ILE A 108 16.75 -1.12 -6.52
C ILE A 108 15.50 -0.32 -6.94
N VAL A 109 15.59 0.51 -7.99
CA VAL A 109 14.45 1.28 -8.49
C VAL A 109 13.55 0.42 -9.39
N ASN A 110 14.13 -0.48 -10.17
CA ASN A 110 13.41 -1.27 -11.18
C ASN A 110 12.86 -2.61 -10.64
N THR A 111 13.39 -3.11 -9.53
CA THR A 111 12.94 -4.36 -8.92
C THR A 111 11.80 -4.07 -7.97
N VAL A 112 10.59 -4.47 -8.35
CA VAL A 112 9.36 -4.23 -7.58
C VAL A 112 8.72 -5.54 -7.11
N PRO A 113 8.03 -5.56 -5.96
CA PRO A 113 7.21 -6.70 -5.58
C PRO A 113 6.10 -6.91 -6.59
N TYR A 114 5.76 -8.17 -6.85
CA TYR A 114 4.61 -8.58 -7.63
C TYR A 114 4.03 -9.87 -7.05
N MET A 115 2.72 -9.88 -6.82
CA MET A 115 1.95 -11.06 -6.42
C MET A 115 0.56 -10.97 -7.03
N HIS A 116 0.02 -12.08 -7.52
CA HIS A 116 -1.41 -12.19 -7.81
C HIS A 116 -1.98 -13.46 -7.21
N PHE A 117 -3.26 -13.43 -6.84
CA PHE A 117 -3.96 -14.59 -6.29
C PHE A 117 -5.48 -14.40 -6.38
N LEU A 118 -6.21 -15.51 -6.21
CA LEU A 118 -7.66 -15.48 -5.98
C LEU A 118 -7.91 -15.41 -4.47
N LEU A 119 -8.70 -14.43 -4.07
CA LEU A 119 -9.19 -14.26 -2.71
C LEU A 119 -10.60 -14.85 -2.61
N SER A 120 -10.74 -15.92 -1.84
CA SER A 120 -12.04 -16.54 -1.57
C SER A 120 -12.90 -15.67 -0.67
N CYS A 121 -14.21 -15.70 -0.88
CA CYS A 121 -15.18 -15.05 0.01
C CYS A 121 -15.29 -15.77 1.36
N ASN A 122 -15.83 -15.07 2.36
CA ASN A 122 -16.23 -15.71 3.61
C ASN A 122 -17.47 -16.58 3.34
N HIS A 123 -17.48 -17.79 3.91
CA HIS A 123 -18.65 -18.68 3.91
C HIS A 123 -19.78 -18.15 4.79
#